data_AF-A0A2E9QUS8-F1
#
_entry.id   AF-A0A2E9QUS8-F1
#
_cell.length_a   1.000
_cell.length_b   1.000
_cell.length_c   1.000
_cell.angle_alpha   90.00
_cell.angle_beta   90.00
_cell.angle_gamma   90.00
#
_symmetry.space_group_name_H-M   'P 1'
#
loop_
_entity.id
_entity.type
_entity.pdbx_description
1 polymer ?
#
loop_
_entity_poly.entity_id
_entity_poly.type
_entity_poly.pdbx_seq_one_letter_code
_entity_poly.pdbx_strand_id
1 'polypeptide(L)'
;MTFSDALRRRFVRDTSLPISLVQQPYFSYFIELYDPVYQSVEKYERLLKTMESLGSEQAFFEEHKRIKEKVVESVEAQPAYKAILRDTFEQYKVTGGFTQENIYTMKHADQTFISLDLKKANFNAFRHHDPSILQNAESYETLLTPFTEETYFLKSKYLRQVIFGHLQPKKQQKIQKWMIQQIADALSPNIAEDRFLSASSDELILRTTPGAVEEELSWIESVLPFPFVRAEAFTLRSIGGKSFFVKAFLDSEKVEFKAIPGYLLPQCYKHYFGQPIEAYDLLFTFEGMLAAFQTTLF
;
A
#
# COMPACT_ATOMS: atom_id res chain seq x y z
N MET A 1 7.12 -19.43 -21.47
CA MET A 1 7.52 -20.17 -20.25
C MET A 1 6.29 -20.39 -19.38
N THR A 2 6.13 -21.58 -18.79
CA THR A 2 5.07 -21.83 -17.80
C THR A 2 5.66 -21.65 -16.41
N PHE A 3 5.21 -20.61 -15.69
CA PHE A 3 5.71 -20.37 -14.33
C PHE A 3 5.05 -21.30 -13.29
N SER A 4 5.70 -21.46 -12.15
CA SER A 4 5.14 -22.12 -10.98
C SER A 4 4.10 -21.24 -10.27
N ASP A 5 3.24 -21.88 -9.48
CA ASP A 5 2.35 -21.17 -8.56
C ASP A 5 3.13 -20.38 -7.49
N ALA A 6 4.33 -20.84 -7.13
CA ALA A 6 5.17 -20.16 -6.16
C ALA A 6 5.63 -18.79 -6.68
N LEU A 7 6.07 -18.72 -7.94
CA LEU A 7 6.46 -17.46 -8.58
C LEU A 7 5.25 -16.53 -8.73
N ARG A 8 4.09 -17.04 -9.16
CA ARG A 8 2.86 -16.23 -9.24
C ARG A 8 2.41 -15.69 -7.88
N ARG A 9 2.47 -16.50 -6.81
CA ARG A 9 2.20 -16.02 -5.44
C ARG A 9 3.18 -14.94 -5.00
N ARG A 10 4.47 -15.07 -5.35
CA ARG A 10 5.48 -14.05 -5.07
C ARG A 10 5.16 -12.75 -5.83
N PHE A 11 4.86 -12.84 -7.11
CA PHE A 11 4.46 -11.72 -7.95
C PHE A 11 3.27 -10.94 -7.36
N VAL A 12 2.20 -11.65 -6.99
CA VAL A 12 1.01 -11.06 -6.37
C VAL A 12 1.37 -10.28 -5.09
N ARG A 13 2.27 -10.83 -4.26
CA ARG A 13 2.74 -10.14 -3.03
C ARG A 13 3.59 -8.91 -3.36
N ASP A 14 4.57 -9.05 -4.25
CA ASP A 14 5.49 -7.99 -4.66
C ASP A 14 4.76 -6.77 -5.22
N THR A 15 3.65 -7.01 -5.91
CA THR A 15 2.85 -6.00 -6.59
C THR A 15 1.57 -5.59 -5.86
N SER A 16 1.26 -6.28 -4.74
CA SER A 16 0.03 -6.11 -3.95
C SER A 16 -1.26 -6.23 -4.76
N LEU A 17 -1.27 -7.12 -5.77
CA LEU A 17 -2.47 -7.42 -6.53
C LEU A 17 -3.45 -8.25 -5.69
N PRO A 18 -4.78 -8.05 -5.82
CA PRO A 18 -5.75 -8.80 -5.03
C PRO A 18 -6.16 -10.10 -5.72
N ILE A 19 -5.18 -10.90 -6.15
CA ILE A 19 -5.40 -12.17 -6.86
C ILE A 19 -5.20 -13.33 -5.88
N SER A 20 -6.28 -14.03 -5.55
CA SER A 20 -6.25 -15.17 -4.63
C SER A 20 -5.95 -16.50 -5.32
N LEU A 21 -6.44 -16.68 -6.55
CA LEU A 21 -6.22 -17.86 -7.39
C LEU A 21 -5.07 -17.60 -8.35
N VAL A 22 -3.95 -18.30 -8.11
CA VAL A 22 -2.73 -18.16 -8.90
C VAL A 22 -2.55 -19.27 -9.92
N GLN A 23 -3.41 -20.29 -9.93
CA GLN A 23 -3.33 -21.38 -10.89
C GLN A 23 -3.78 -20.89 -12.26
N GLN A 24 -3.19 -21.42 -13.33
CA GLN A 24 -3.71 -21.22 -14.68
C GLN A 24 -4.95 -22.10 -14.91
N PRO A 25 -5.95 -21.64 -15.70
CA PRO A 25 -6.01 -20.38 -16.44
C PRO A 25 -6.48 -19.16 -15.64
N TYR A 26 -6.88 -19.34 -14.37
CA TYR A 26 -7.50 -18.29 -13.54
C TYR A 26 -6.60 -17.08 -13.31
N PHE A 27 -5.30 -17.30 -13.14
CA PHE A 27 -4.34 -16.22 -12.93
C PHE A 27 -4.33 -15.23 -14.10
N SER A 28 -4.23 -15.73 -15.34
CA SER A 28 -4.25 -14.85 -16.52
C SER A 28 -5.57 -14.08 -16.63
N TYR A 29 -6.71 -14.74 -16.35
CA TYR A 29 -8.00 -14.06 -16.30
C TYR A 29 -8.01 -12.89 -15.30
N PHE A 30 -7.50 -13.10 -14.07
CA PHE A 30 -7.47 -12.03 -13.07
C PHE A 30 -6.44 -10.93 -13.34
N ILE A 31 -5.36 -11.23 -14.09
CA ILE A 31 -4.43 -10.20 -14.58
C ILE A 31 -5.16 -9.24 -15.52
N GLU A 32 -6.01 -9.74 -16.41
CA GLU A 32 -6.79 -8.92 -17.34
C GLU A 32 -7.93 -8.20 -16.63
N LEU A 33 -8.72 -8.92 -15.81
CA LEU A 33 -9.87 -8.36 -15.09
C LEU A 33 -9.51 -7.12 -14.28
N TYR A 34 -8.37 -7.17 -13.57
CA TYR A 34 -7.93 -6.13 -12.65
C TYR A 34 -7.05 -5.05 -13.27
N ASP A 35 -6.69 -5.16 -14.55
CA ASP A 35 -5.76 -4.21 -15.19
C ASP A 35 -6.22 -2.75 -15.15
N PRO A 36 -7.51 -2.44 -15.41
CA PRO A 36 -7.99 -1.05 -15.39
C PRO A 36 -7.75 -0.30 -14.07
N VAL A 37 -7.74 -1.02 -12.94
CA VAL A 37 -7.57 -0.42 -11.60
C VAL A 37 -6.15 -0.61 -11.07
N TYR A 38 -5.53 -1.76 -11.36
CA TYR A 38 -4.30 -2.18 -10.70
C TYR A 38 -3.07 -2.22 -11.62
N GLN A 39 -3.22 -1.97 -12.92
CA GLN A 39 -2.14 -2.05 -13.91
C GLN A 39 -1.43 -3.41 -13.87
N SER A 40 -2.20 -4.49 -13.69
CA SER A 40 -1.69 -5.85 -13.52
C SER A 40 -0.93 -6.37 -14.73
N VAL A 41 -1.30 -5.98 -15.94
CA VAL A 41 -0.63 -6.39 -17.18
C VAL A 41 0.78 -5.82 -17.23
N GLU A 42 0.94 -4.50 -17.10
CA GLU A 42 2.26 -3.83 -17.09
C GLU A 42 3.17 -4.34 -15.96
N LYS A 43 2.57 -4.65 -14.80
CA LYS A 43 3.28 -5.32 -13.69
C LYS A 43 3.75 -6.71 -14.08
N TYR A 44 2.90 -7.50 -14.71
CA TYR A 44 3.24 -8.87 -15.11
C TYR A 44 4.30 -8.89 -16.22
N GLU A 45 4.24 -7.96 -17.18
CA GLU A 45 5.28 -7.79 -18.20
C GLU A 45 6.66 -7.48 -17.59
N ARG A 46 6.73 -6.69 -16.52
CA ARG A 46 7.98 -6.48 -15.78
C ARG A 46 8.53 -7.79 -15.21
N LEU A 47 7.67 -8.66 -14.68
CA LEU A 47 8.09 -9.98 -14.22
C LEU A 47 8.65 -10.79 -15.40
N LEU A 48 7.96 -10.81 -16.54
CA LEU A 48 8.40 -11.55 -17.73
C LEU A 48 9.81 -11.12 -18.17
N LYS A 49 10.06 -9.81 -18.26
CA LYS A 49 11.37 -9.26 -18.63
C LYS A 49 12.46 -9.63 -17.64
N THR A 50 12.19 -9.52 -16.34
CA THR A 50 13.16 -9.92 -15.30
C THR A 50 13.41 -11.44 -15.33
N MET A 51 12.41 -12.26 -15.65
CA MET A 51 12.57 -13.71 -15.82
C MET A 51 13.41 -14.07 -17.05
N GLU A 52 13.28 -13.33 -18.15
CA GLU A 52 14.14 -13.47 -19.34
C GLU A 52 15.60 -13.12 -19.02
N SER A 53 15.82 -12.05 -18.23
CA SER A 53 17.14 -11.62 -17.77
C SER A 53 17.81 -12.65 -16.84
N LEU A 54 17.06 -13.16 -15.84
CA LEU A 54 17.60 -14.09 -14.83
C LEU A 54 17.62 -15.57 -15.27
N GLY A 55 16.88 -15.92 -16.32
CA GLY A 55 16.86 -17.24 -16.96
C GLY A 55 16.15 -18.36 -16.20
N SER A 56 15.90 -18.23 -14.88
CA SER A 56 15.19 -19.25 -14.10
C SER A 56 14.46 -18.70 -12.87
N GLU A 57 13.44 -19.43 -12.38
CA GLU A 57 12.74 -19.07 -11.14
C GLU A 57 13.66 -19.16 -9.92
N GLN A 58 14.56 -20.13 -9.91
CA GLN A 58 15.55 -20.27 -8.85
C GLN A 58 16.43 -19.01 -8.77
N ALA A 59 16.97 -18.56 -9.91
CA ALA A 59 17.76 -17.33 -9.97
C ALA A 59 16.96 -16.11 -9.51
N PHE A 60 15.67 -16.02 -9.87
CA PHE A 60 14.79 -14.95 -9.38
C PHE A 60 14.65 -14.94 -7.84
N PHE A 61 14.43 -16.09 -7.21
CA PHE A 61 14.30 -16.16 -5.75
C PHE A 61 15.65 -15.93 -5.04
N GLU A 62 16.74 -16.43 -5.60
CA GLU A 62 18.10 -16.19 -5.10
C GLU A 62 18.46 -14.71 -5.18
N GLU A 63 18.14 -14.05 -6.30
CA GLU A 63 18.39 -12.62 -6.52
C GLU A 63 17.56 -11.76 -5.56
N HIS A 64 16.27 -12.05 -5.40
CA HIS A 64 15.43 -11.39 -4.41
C HIS A 64 16.01 -11.54 -2.99
N LYS A 65 16.50 -12.73 -2.62
CA LYS A 65 17.11 -12.99 -1.31
C LYS A 65 18.41 -12.20 -1.15
N ARG A 66 19.27 -12.21 -2.17
CA ARG A 66 20.56 -11.50 -2.21
C ARG A 66 20.36 -9.99 -2.04
N ILE A 67 19.44 -9.39 -2.80
CA ILE A 67 19.14 -7.94 -2.70
C ILE A 67 18.70 -7.60 -1.29
N LYS A 68 17.74 -8.36 -0.73
CA LYS A 68 17.26 -8.17 0.65
C LYS A 68 18.42 -8.22 1.65
N GLU A 69 19.26 -9.24 1.59
CA GLU A 69 20.39 -9.45 2.53
C GLU A 69 21.42 -8.33 2.40
N LYS A 70 21.82 -7.98 1.18
CA LYS A 70 22.83 -6.94 0.95
C LYS A 70 22.36 -5.55 1.36
N VAL A 71 21.09 -5.20 1.10
CA VAL A 71 20.54 -3.92 1.55
C VAL A 71 20.53 -3.86 3.08
N VAL A 72 20.03 -4.90 3.75
CA VAL A 72 20.00 -4.95 5.23
C VAL A 72 21.41 -4.85 5.81
N GLU A 73 22.36 -5.67 5.35
CA GLU A 73 23.77 -5.63 5.76
C GLU A 73 24.37 -4.22 5.61
N SER A 74 24.10 -3.56 4.47
CA SER A 74 24.63 -2.23 4.18
C SER A 74 24.08 -1.14 5.10
N VAL A 75 22.81 -1.24 5.49
CA VAL A 75 22.17 -0.30 6.44
C VAL A 75 22.64 -0.59 7.86
N GLU A 76 22.74 -1.86 8.27
CA GLU A 76 23.20 -2.24 9.61
C GLU A 76 24.66 -1.88 9.86
N ALA A 77 25.47 -1.81 8.81
CA ALA A 77 26.85 -1.37 8.89
C ALA A 77 26.97 0.13 9.25
N GLN A 78 25.97 0.95 8.94
CA GLN A 78 26.03 2.40 9.12
C GLN A 78 26.19 2.79 10.61
N PRO A 79 27.14 3.69 10.95
CA PRO A 79 27.27 4.19 12.32
C PRO A 79 25.98 4.80 12.87
N ALA A 80 25.24 5.55 12.04
CA ALA A 80 23.97 6.14 12.42
C ALA A 80 22.90 5.08 12.75
N TYR A 81 22.85 3.98 11.99
CA TYR A 81 21.95 2.87 12.33
C TYR A 81 22.30 2.24 13.70
N LYS A 82 23.60 2.04 13.97
CA LYS A 82 24.06 1.53 15.27
C LYS A 82 23.72 2.50 16.42
N ALA A 83 23.75 3.80 16.17
CA ALA A 83 23.35 4.81 17.14
C ALA A 83 21.85 4.69 17.49
N ILE A 84 20.98 4.53 16.49
CA ILE A 84 19.54 4.40 16.75
C ILE A 84 19.22 3.16 17.57
N LEU A 85 20.00 2.09 17.52
CA LEU A 85 19.74 0.88 18.33
C LEU A 85 19.72 1.19 19.83
N ARG A 86 20.55 2.16 20.27
CA ARG A 86 20.69 2.56 21.68
C ARG A 86 19.77 3.72 22.08
N ASP A 87 19.20 4.44 21.12
CA ASP A 87 18.29 5.56 21.37
C ASP A 87 16.89 5.07 21.79
N THR A 88 16.32 5.73 22.79
CA THR A 88 14.96 5.52 23.32
C THR A 88 13.88 6.22 22.51
N PHE A 89 14.27 7.15 21.61
CA PHE A 89 13.39 7.90 20.72
C PHE A 89 12.38 8.77 21.49
N GLU A 90 12.74 9.30 22.66
CA GLU A 90 11.84 10.13 23.46
C GLU A 90 11.36 11.40 22.71
N GLN A 91 12.17 11.92 21.79
CA GLN A 91 11.81 13.02 20.90
C GLN A 91 10.61 12.72 19.99
N TYR A 92 10.32 11.44 19.73
CA TYR A 92 9.18 10.99 18.94
C TYR A 92 8.01 10.50 19.81
N LYS A 93 8.01 10.86 21.10
CA LYS A 93 6.89 10.54 21.99
C LYS A 93 5.69 11.40 21.61
N VAL A 94 4.56 10.75 21.36
CA VAL A 94 3.28 11.40 21.10
C VAL A 94 2.46 11.36 22.38
N THR A 95 1.97 12.51 22.84
CA THR A 95 1.20 12.68 24.09
C THR A 95 -0.29 12.90 23.86
N GLY A 96 -0.71 13.19 22.62
CA GLY A 96 -2.10 13.23 22.19
C GLY A 96 -2.52 11.95 21.48
N GLY A 97 -3.82 11.76 21.29
CA GLY A 97 -4.35 10.64 20.51
C GLY A 97 -5.49 11.11 19.64
N PHE A 98 -5.34 10.93 18.32
CA PHE A 98 -6.49 11.02 17.42
C PHE A 98 -7.31 9.74 17.52
N THR A 99 -8.59 9.89 17.23
CA THR A 99 -9.53 8.78 17.08
C THR A 99 -8.99 7.74 16.10
N GLN A 100 -9.17 6.47 16.44
CA GLN A 100 -8.92 5.33 15.54
C GLN A 100 -10.27 4.75 15.10
N GLU A 101 -11.13 5.60 14.52
CA GLU A 101 -12.43 5.14 14.02
C GLU A 101 -12.24 4.29 12.76
N ASN A 102 -12.94 3.16 12.69
CA ASN A 102 -13.00 2.40 11.45
C ASN A 102 -13.91 3.13 10.45
N ILE A 103 -13.31 3.74 9.42
CA ILE A 103 -14.07 4.44 8.38
C ILE A 103 -14.87 3.49 7.47
N TYR A 104 -14.55 2.19 7.44
CA TYR A 104 -15.23 1.21 6.58
C TYR A 104 -16.49 0.66 7.25
N THR A 105 -17.46 1.53 7.47
CA THR A 105 -18.78 1.20 8.03
C THR A 105 -19.88 1.92 7.27
N MET A 106 -21.11 1.40 7.33
CA MET A 106 -22.25 2.01 6.65
C MET A 106 -22.59 3.43 7.16
N LYS A 107 -22.14 3.80 8.37
CA LYS A 107 -22.23 5.17 8.91
C LYS A 107 -21.50 6.19 8.01
N HIS A 108 -20.44 5.75 7.34
CA HIS A 108 -19.58 6.57 6.50
C HIS A 108 -19.81 6.37 5.00
N ALA A 109 -20.81 5.56 4.63
CA ALA A 109 -21.17 5.41 3.23
C ALA A 109 -21.58 6.77 2.64
N ASP A 110 -21.10 7.01 1.42
CA ASP A 110 -21.32 8.20 0.59
C ASP A 110 -20.81 9.52 1.20
N GLN A 111 -19.99 9.44 2.25
CA GLN A 111 -19.27 10.58 2.80
C GLN A 111 -17.94 10.80 2.07
N THR A 112 -17.49 12.06 2.06
CA THR A 112 -16.23 12.48 1.44
C THR A 112 -15.16 12.72 2.49
N PHE A 113 -13.95 12.29 2.16
CA PHE A 113 -12.79 12.32 3.04
C PHE A 113 -11.56 12.84 2.31
N ILE A 114 -10.60 13.37 3.07
CA ILE A 114 -9.23 13.63 2.64
C ILE A 114 -8.33 12.65 3.39
N SER A 115 -7.50 11.92 2.64
CA SER A 115 -6.46 11.04 3.14
C SER A 115 -5.10 11.71 3.05
N LEU A 116 -4.34 11.69 4.13
CA LEU A 116 -2.95 12.17 4.20
C LEU A 116 -2.05 10.97 4.51
N ASP A 117 -1.44 10.41 3.47
CA ASP A 117 -0.67 9.16 3.50
C ASP A 117 0.84 9.43 3.39
N LEU A 118 1.65 8.86 4.29
CA LEU A 118 3.10 8.95 4.23
C LEU A 118 3.65 8.05 3.11
N LYS A 119 4.09 8.65 1.99
CA LYS A 119 4.70 7.90 0.89
C LYS A 119 5.91 7.12 1.41
N LYS A 120 5.91 5.79 1.22
CA LYS A 120 7.01 4.90 1.65
C LYS A 120 7.43 5.15 3.12
N ALA A 121 6.44 5.21 4.02
CA ALA A 121 6.60 5.60 5.42
C ALA A 121 7.79 4.97 6.16
N ASN A 122 8.10 3.69 5.91
CA ASN A 122 9.27 3.00 6.51
C ASN A 122 10.61 3.64 6.12
N PHE A 123 10.81 3.90 4.82
CA PHE A 123 12.00 4.57 4.30
C PHE A 123 12.09 6.02 4.79
N ASN A 124 11.01 6.80 4.61
CA ASN A 124 11.03 8.22 4.93
C ASN A 124 11.10 8.50 6.44
N ALA A 125 10.64 7.59 7.29
CA ALA A 125 10.83 7.68 8.74
C ALA A 125 12.33 7.73 9.10
N PHE A 126 13.12 6.77 8.64
CA PHE A 126 14.56 6.76 8.92
C PHE A 126 15.30 7.89 8.22
N ARG A 127 14.97 8.19 6.96
CA ARG A 127 15.58 9.33 6.26
C ARG A 127 15.34 10.65 6.99
N HIS A 128 14.15 10.85 7.55
CA HIS A 128 13.84 12.05 8.35
C HIS A 128 14.62 12.10 9.66
N HIS A 129 14.81 10.96 10.33
CA HIS A 129 15.57 10.91 11.57
C HIS A 129 17.05 11.19 11.34
N ASP A 130 17.68 10.48 10.39
CA ASP A 130 19.05 10.69 9.96
C ASP A 130 19.24 10.05 8.56
N PRO A 131 19.42 10.86 7.49
CA PRO A 131 19.61 10.35 6.13
C PRO A 131 20.78 9.37 5.99
N SER A 132 21.82 9.50 6.82
CA SER A 132 23.02 8.66 6.75
C SER A 132 22.76 7.20 7.14
N ILE A 133 21.67 6.91 7.87
CA ILE A 133 21.17 5.53 8.12
C ILE A 133 20.95 4.81 6.80
N LEU A 134 20.42 5.53 5.81
CA LEU A 134 20.09 5.02 4.49
C LEU A 134 21.11 5.50 3.45
N GLN A 135 22.36 5.75 3.87
CA GLN A 135 23.46 6.14 2.98
C GLN A 135 23.16 7.43 2.20
N ASN A 136 22.36 8.34 2.77
CA ASN A 136 21.87 9.56 2.14
C ASN A 136 21.08 9.29 0.84
N ALA A 137 20.48 8.11 0.68
CA ALA A 137 19.60 7.83 -0.43
C ALA A 137 18.39 8.77 -0.41
N GLU A 138 18.08 9.39 -1.54
CA GLU A 138 16.95 10.32 -1.68
C GLU A 138 15.59 9.60 -1.80
N SER A 139 15.64 8.34 -2.24
CA SER A 139 14.48 7.47 -2.42
C SER A 139 14.81 6.01 -2.10
N TYR A 140 13.77 5.20 -1.92
CA TYR A 140 13.90 3.75 -1.78
C TYR A 140 14.58 3.13 -3.00
N GLU A 141 14.25 3.60 -4.20
CA GLU A 141 14.82 3.10 -5.45
C GLU A 141 16.32 3.38 -5.51
N THR A 142 16.75 4.60 -5.18
CA THR A 142 18.17 4.96 -5.13
C THR A 142 18.94 4.21 -4.05
N LEU A 143 18.28 3.78 -2.97
CA LEU A 143 18.89 2.90 -1.97
C LEU A 143 19.15 1.50 -2.54
N LEU A 144 18.32 1.03 -3.49
CA LEU A 144 18.46 -0.30 -4.09
C LEU A 144 19.38 -0.33 -5.31
N THR A 145 19.57 0.79 -6.02
CA THR A 145 20.37 0.85 -7.25
C THR A 145 21.77 0.23 -7.13
N PRO A 146 22.52 0.37 -6.02
CA PRO A 146 23.82 -0.31 -5.87
C PRO A 146 23.74 -1.85 -5.87
N PHE A 147 22.56 -2.42 -5.67
CA PHE A 147 22.34 -3.85 -5.54
C PHE A 147 21.63 -4.47 -6.73
N THR A 148 20.91 -3.69 -7.54
CA THR A 148 20.17 -4.20 -8.70
C THR A 148 19.77 -3.06 -9.65
N GLU A 149 19.75 -3.35 -10.94
CA GLU A 149 19.21 -2.48 -12.00
C GLU A 149 17.82 -2.94 -12.47
N GLU A 150 17.36 -4.11 -12.00
CA GLU A 150 16.10 -4.72 -12.41
C GLU A 150 14.92 -3.93 -11.83
N THR A 151 14.19 -3.25 -12.72
CA THR A 151 13.05 -2.38 -12.34
C THR A 151 11.96 -3.10 -11.54
N TYR A 152 11.83 -4.42 -11.72
CA TYR A 152 10.92 -5.25 -10.94
C TYR A 152 11.21 -5.16 -9.43
N PHE A 153 12.47 -5.35 -9.03
CA PHE A 153 12.85 -5.31 -7.61
C PHE A 153 12.80 -3.90 -7.03
N LEU A 154 13.19 -2.88 -7.82
CA LEU A 154 13.09 -1.48 -7.41
C LEU A 154 11.65 -1.06 -7.07
N LYS A 155 10.66 -1.60 -7.78
CA LYS A 155 9.23 -1.31 -7.58
C LYS A 155 8.53 -2.28 -6.63
N SER A 156 9.19 -3.34 -6.14
CA SER A 156 8.57 -4.36 -5.29
C SER A 156 8.20 -3.82 -3.91
N LYS A 157 6.89 -3.72 -3.64
CA LYS A 157 6.38 -3.27 -2.33
C LYS A 157 6.68 -4.29 -1.24
N TYR A 158 6.58 -5.58 -1.55
CA TYR A 158 6.88 -6.65 -0.60
C TYR A 158 8.37 -6.69 -0.26
N LEU A 159 9.28 -6.55 -1.23
CA LEU A 159 10.72 -6.50 -0.96
C LEU A 159 11.06 -5.36 0.02
N ARG A 160 10.49 -4.17 -0.19
CA ARG A 160 10.60 -3.05 0.75
C ARG A 160 10.12 -3.42 2.15
N GLN A 161 8.92 -4.01 2.25
CA GLN A 161 8.37 -4.43 3.54
C GLN A 161 9.26 -5.46 4.24
N VAL A 162 9.83 -6.41 3.51
CA VAL A 162 10.74 -7.40 4.09
C VAL A 162 12.03 -6.72 4.57
N ILE A 163 12.67 -5.87 3.76
CA ILE A 163 13.90 -5.14 4.16
C ILE A 163 13.64 -4.33 5.44
N PHE A 164 12.64 -3.45 5.43
CA PHE A 164 12.35 -2.60 6.58
C PHE A 164 11.73 -3.35 7.77
N GLY A 165 11.16 -4.54 7.55
CA GLY A 165 10.75 -5.44 8.61
C GLY A 165 11.91 -5.97 9.46
N HIS A 166 13.13 -6.05 8.88
CA HIS A 166 14.35 -6.42 9.61
C HIS A 166 14.98 -5.21 10.33
N LEU A 167 14.73 -3.99 9.86
CA LEU A 167 15.42 -2.77 10.29
C LEU A 167 14.68 -2.01 11.40
N GLN A 168 14.46 -2.60 12.58
CA GLN A 168 13.79 -1.92 13.73
C GLN A 168 12.39 -1.34 13.41
N PRO A 169 11.41 -2.15 12.98
CA PRO A 169 10.08 -1.67 12.56
C PRO A 169 9.32 -0.88 13.65
N LYS A 170 9.54 -1.19 14.93
CA LYS A 170 8.92 -0.45 16.05
C LYS A 170 9.41 1.00 16.14
N LYS A 171 10.69 1.24 15.85
CA LYS A 171 11.28 2.59 15.85
C LYS A 171 10.80 3.40 14.66
N GLN A 172 10.69 2.76 13.49
CA GLN A 172 10.06 3.36 12.31
C GLN A 172 8.63 3.81 12.62
N GLN A 173 7.79 2.93 13.20
CA GLN A 173 6.41 3.29 13.56
C GLN A 173 6.32 4.42 14.58
N LYS A 174 7.27 4.55 15.53
CA LYS A 174 7.30 5.66 16.49
C LYS A 174 7.52 6.99 15.78
N ILE A 175 8.46 7.05 14.83
CA ILE A 175 8.68 8.23 13.98
C ILE A 175 7.43 8.52 13.14
N GLN A 176 6.83 7.51 12.50
CA GLN A 176 5.66 7.69 11.65
C GLN A 176 4.47 8.28 12.41
N LYS A 177 4.16 7.73 13.61
CA LYS A 177 3.11 8.27 14.49
C LYS A 177 3.39 9.72 14.88
N TRP A 178 4.64 10.05 15.19
CA TRP A 178 5.02 11.43 15.46
C TRP A 178 4.82 12.33 14.23
N MET A 179 5.17 11.88 13.03
CA MET A 179 4.91 12.63 11.79
C MET A 179 3.40 12.86 11.57
N ILE A 180 2.58 11.84 11.79
CA ILE A 180 1.11 11.99 11.71
C ILE A 180 0.60 13.01 12.75
N GLN A 181 1.15 13.02 13.96
CA GLN A 181 0.84 14.06 14.95
C GLN A 181 1.23 15.45 14.44
N GLN A 182 2.43 15.63 13.88
CA GLN A 182 2.86 16.93 13.34
C GLN A 182 1.98 17.41 12.18
N ILE A 183 1.52 16.49 11.32
CA ILE A 183 0.56 16.81 10.27
C ILE A 183 -0.73 17.30 10.89
N ALA A 184 -1.28 16.58 11.86
CA ALA A 184 -2.53 16.97 12.47
C ALA A 184 -2.42 18.28 13.28
N ASP A 185 -1.30 18.52 13.96
CA ASP A 185 -1.00 19.77 14.66
C ASP A 185 -0.96 20.96 13.69
N ALA A 186 -0.40 20.78 12.49
CA ALA A 186 -0.40 21.81 11.45
C ALA A 186 -1.80 22.13 10.91
N LEU A 187 -2.73 21.18 10.97
CA LEU A 187 -4.09 21.34 10.45
C LEU A 187 -5.11 21.82 11.51
N SER A 188 -4.86 21.52 12.78
CA SER A 188 -5.78 21.81 13.90
C SER A 188 -6.17 23.29 14.07
N PRO A 189 -5.37 24.30 13.67
CA PRO A 189 -5.80 25.70 13.74
C PRO A 189 -7.00 26.05 12.85
N ASN A 190 -7.24 25.28 11.78
CA ASN A 190 -8.27 25.58 10.77
C ASN A 190 -9.25 24.42 10.54
N ILE A 191 -8.93 23.21 11.03
CA ILE A 191 -9.80 22.04 10.96
C ILE A 191 -10.31 21.71 12.36
N ALA A 192 -11.64 21.63 12.50
CA ALA A 192 -12.29 21.21 13.74
C ALA A 192 -11.93 19.76 14.12
N GLU A 193 -11.75 19.51 15.41
CA GLU A 193 -11.31 18.21 15.96
C GLU A 193 -12.20 17.04 15.54
N ASP A 194 -13.52 17.24 15.45
CA ASP A 194 -14.49 16.20 15.08
C ASP A 194 -14.36 15.72 13.62
N ARG A 195 -13.61 16.46 12.80
CA ARG A 195 -13.30 16.08 11.41
C ARG A 195 -12.16 15.07 11.33
N PHE A 196 -11.34 14.91 12.37
CA PHE A 196 -10.26 13.93 12.42
C PHE A 196 -10.82 12.55 12.80
N LEU A 197 -11.08 11.71 11.80
CA LEU A 197 -11.79 10.43 12.01
C LEU A 197 -10.87 9.28 12.38
N SER A 198 -9.75 9.14 11.67
CA SER A 198 -8.85 8.00 11.85
C SER A 198 -7.41 8.41 11.67
N ALA A 199 -6.56 8.03 12.62
CA ALA A 199 -5.11 8.10 12.48
C ALA A 199 -4.47 6.71 12.67
N SER A 200 -3.80 6.22 11.64
CA SER A 200 -2.92 5.06 11.72
C SER A 200 -1.49 5.52 12.04
N SER A 201 -0.50 4.63 11.90
CA SER A 201 0.91 5.03 11.96
C SER A 201 1.30 5.94 10.79
N ASP A 202 0.69 5.77 9.62
CA ASP A 202 1.15 6.32 8.34
C ASP A 202 0.06 7.00 7.51
N GLU A 203 -1.18 7.06 7.99
CA GLU A 203 -2.33 7.68 7.32
C GLU A 203 -3.16 8.49 8.34
N LEU A 204 -3.54 9.72 7.96
CA LEU A 204 -4.55 10.52 8.65
C LEU A 204 -5.77 10.74 7.75
N ILE A 205 -6.97 10.48 8.26
CA ILE A 205 -8.23 10.64 7.53
C ILE A 205 -9.06 11.77 8.14
N LEU A 206 -9.45 12.70 7.29
CA LEU A 206 -10.28 13.85 7.61
C LEU A 206 -11.62 13.75 6.89
N ARG A 207 -12.72 14.06 7.57
CA ARG A 207 -14.02 14.29 6.92
C ARG A 207 -14.01 15.64 6.20
N THR A 208 -14.57 15.70 5.00
CA THR A 208 -14.80 16.94 4.25
C THR A 208 -16.15 16.90 3.52
N THR A 209 -16.46 17.94 2.74
CA THR A 209 -17.62 18.00 1.85
C THR A 209 -17.16 18.13 0.40
N PRO A 210 -17.87 17.55 -0.59
CA PRO A 210 -17.46 17.60 -2.00
C PRO A 210 -17.14 19.01 -2.52
N GLY A 211 -17.90 20.03 -2.08
CA GLY A 211 -17.73 21.42 -2.54
C GLY A 211 -16.50 22.15 -1.97
N ALA A 212 -15.87 21.62 -0.92
CA ALA A 212 -14.71 22.25 -0.27
C ALA A 212 -13.38 21.59 -0.66
N VAL A 213 -13.40 20.49 -1.41
CA VAL A 213 -12.24 19.62 -1.64
C VAL A 213 -11.06 20.36 -2.27
N GLU A 214 -11.30 21.16 -3.31
CA GLU A 214 -10.23 21.85 -4.05
C GLU A 214 -9.50 22.88 -3.16
N GLU A 215 -10.27 23.75 -2.49
CA GLU A 215 -9.73 24.77 -1.58
C GLU A 215 -9.01 24.11 -0.37
N GLU A 216 -9.61 23.09 0.23
CA GLU A 216 -9.01 22.40 1.37
C GLU A 216 -7.74 21.65 1.00
N LEU A 217 -7.70 20.95 -0.14
CA LEU A 217 -6.48 20.27 -0.58
C LEU A 217 -5.36 21.28 -0.85
N SER A 218 -5.66 22.38 -1.55
CA SER A 218 -4.66 23.42 -1.84
C SER A 218 -4.10 24.04 -0.56
N TRP A 219 -4.96 24.33 0.41
CA TRP A 219 -4.51 24.83 1.71
C TRP A 219 -3.71 23.78 2.48
N ILE A 220 -4.18 22.53 2.57
CA ILE A 220 -3.47 21.43 3.23
C ILE A 220 -2.06 21.30 2.66
N GLU A 221 -1.93 21.24 1.33
CA GLU A 221 -0.64 21.12 0.65
C GLU A 221 0.31 22.27 0.98
N SER A 222 -0.21 23.48 1.19
CA SER A 222 0.58 24.66 1.58
C SER A 222 1.13 24.62 3.02
N VAL A 223 0.50 23.83 3.91
CA VAL A 223 0.85 23.77 5.34
C VAL A 223 1.48 22.43 5.75
N LEU A 224 1.51 21.43 4.87
CA LEU A 224 2.05 20.11 5.17
C LEU A 224 3.54 20.20 5.56
N PRO A 225 3.94 19.67 6.73
CA PRO A 225 5.31 19.79 7.22
C PRO A 225 6.31 18.89 6.48
N PHE A 226 5.84 17.94 5.68
CA PHE A 226 6.69 16.95 5.01
C PHE A 226 6.37 16.84 3.51
N PRO A 227 7.39 16.91 2.63
CA PRO A 227 7.19 16.87 1.17
C PRO A 227 6.78 15.48 0.63
N PHE A 228 6.84 14.45 1.48
CA PHE A 228 6.51 13.07 1.12
C PHE A 228 5.12 12.64 1.61
N VAL A 229 4.29 13.57 2.09
CA VAL A 229 2.87 13.31 2.35
C VAL A 229 2.11 13.33 1.02
N ARG A 230 1.19 12.40 0.81
CA ARG A 230 0.22 12.43 -0.28
C ARG A 230 -1.13 12.84 0.29
N ALA A 231 -1.68 13.95 -0.19
CA ALA A 231 -3.06 14.34 0.07
C ALA A 231 -3.94 13.88 -1.10
N GLU A 232 -5.00 13.14 -0.82
CA GLU A 232 -5.95 12.66 -1.83
C GLU A 232 -7.37 12.71 -1.25
N ALA A 233 -8.33 13.27 -1.99
CA ALA A 233 -9.74 13.26 -1.60
C ALA A 233 -10.50 12.09 -2.25
N PHE A 234 -11.39 11.46 -1.49
CA PHE A 234 -12.21 10.36 -1.98
C PHE A 234 -13.61 10.35 -1.35
N THR A 235 -14.58 9.80 -2.07
CA THR A 235 -15.89 9.43 -1.51
C THR A 235 -15.92 7.94 -1.22
N LEU A 236 -16.38 7.54 -0.03
CA LEU A 236 -16.48 6.14 0.34
C LEU A 236 -17.83 5.56 -0.06
N ARG A 237 -17.89 4.81 -1.15
CA ARG A 237 -19.15 4.22 -1.64
C ARG A 237 -19.31 2.80 -1.13
N SER A 238 -20.51 2.40 -0.73
CA SER A 238 -20.84 1.01 -0.43
C SER A 238 -21.20 0.23 -1.71
N ILE A 239 -20.96 -1.09 -1.73
CA ILE A 239 -21.28 -1.97 -2.86
C ILE A 239 -22.49 -2.84 -2.49
N GLY A 240 -23.58 -2.72 -3.25
CA GLY A 240 -24.79 -3.52 -3.10
C GLY A 240 -25.41 -3.47 -1.69
N GLY A 241 -25.28 -2.33 -0.99
CA GLY A 241 -25.80 -2.14 0.38
C GLY A 241 -25.12 -2.99 1.46
N LYS A 242 -23.97 -3.60 1.15
CA LYS A 242 -23.16 -4.40 2.08
C LYS A 242 -22.00 -3.57 2.62
N SER A 243 -21.37 -4.04 3.70
CA SER A 243 -20.14 -3.46 4.27
C SER A 243 -18.88 -3.74 3.42
N PHE A 244 -19.01 -3.53 2.11
CA PHE A 244 -17.98 -3.62 1.09
C PHE A 244 -17.87 -2.23 0.47
N PHE A 245 -16.66 -1.68 0.39
CA PHE A 245 -16.50 -0.28 0.06
C PHE A 245 -15.54 -0.03 -1.10
N VAL A 246 -15.73 1.09 -1.77
CA VAL A 246 -14.83 1.66 -2.76
C VAL A 246 -14.48 3.08 -2.32
N LYS A 247 -13.18 3.38 -2.16
CA LYS A 247 -12.70 4.77 -2.18
C LYS A 247 -12.73 5.22 -3.64
N ALA A 248 -13.69 6.06 -4.02
CA ALA A 248 -13.74 6.70 -5.33
C ALA A 248 -13.04 8.06 -5.23
N PHE A 249 -11.85 8.19 -5.80
CA PHE A 249 -11.05 9.41 -5.72
C PHE A 249 -11.68 10.51 -6.59
N LEU A 250 -11.59 11.77 -6.14
CA LEU A 250 -12.31 12.88 -6.77
C LEU A 250 -11.53 13.57 -7.90
N ASP A 251 -10.20 13.45 -7.89
CA ASP A 251 -9.26 14.06 -8.83
C ASP A 251 -8.88 13.14 -10.00
N SER A 252 -9.37 11.90 -10.00
CA SER A 252 -8.97 10.86 -10.94
C SER A 252 -10.03 9.76 -11.02
N GLU A 253 -9.97 8.94 -12.07
CA GLU A 253 -10.81 7.73 -12.19
C GLU A 253 -10.31 6.58 -11.27
N LYS A 254 -9.33 6.86 -10.42
CA LYS A 254 -8.75 5.89 -9.50
C LYS A 254 -9.82 5.43 -8.51
N VAL A 255 -9.83 4.12 -8.24
CA VAL A 255 -10.64 3.52 -7.19
C VAL A 255 -9.80 2.58 -6.33
N GLU A 256 -10.17 2.44 -5.05
CA GLU A 256 -9.60 1.42 -4.17
C GLU A 256 -10.70 0.63 -3.45
N PHE A 257 -10.72 -0.67 -3.67
CA PHE A 257 -11.62 -1.61 -2.99
C PHE A 257 -11.15 -1.89 -1.56
N LYS A 258 -12.05 -1.79 -0.58
CA LYS A 258 -11.77 -1.91 0.86
C LYS A 258 -12.82 -2.73 1.59
N ALA A 259 -12.38 -3.44 2.64
CA ALA A 259 -13.19 -4.32 3.47
C ALA A 259 -13.89 -5.46 2.72
N ILE A 260 -13.32 -5.94 1.61
CA ILE A 260 -13.87 -7.04 0.81
C ILE A 260 -12.99 -8.27 1.00
N PRO A 261 -13.55 -9.43 1.43
CA PRO A 261 -12.83 -10.69 1.41
C PRO A 261 -12.29 -10.99 0.01
N GLY A 262 -11.01 -11.37 -0.11
CA GLY A 262 -10.36 -11.50 -1.42
C GLY A 262 -11.04 -12.47 -2.39
N TYR A 263 -11.76 -13.48 -1.89
CA TYR A 263 -12.55 -14.42 -2.71
C TYR A 263 -13.90 -13.85 -3.21
N LEU A 264 -14.37 -12.72 -2.64
CA LEU A 264 -15.56 -12.00 -3.12
C LEU A 264 -15.21 -10.80 -4.00
N LEU A 265 -13.93 -10.43 -4.08
CA LEU A 265 -13.52 -9.25 -4.83
C LEU A 265 -13.89 -9.29 -6.31
N PRO A 266 -13.72 -10.40 -7.06
CA PRO A 266 -14.12 -10.43 -8.47
C PRO A 266 -15.59 -10.06 -8.67
N GLN A 267 -16.48 -10.58 -7.81
CA GLN A 267 -17.91 -10.28 -7.86
C GLN A 267 -18.21 -8.82 -7.50
N CYS A 268 -17.56 -8.27 -6.47
CA CYS A 268 -17.69 -6.87 -6.08
C CYS A 268 -17.16 -5.91 -7.16
N TYR A 269 -16.02 -6.26 -7.76
CA TYR A 269 -15.39 -5.51 -8.83
C TYR A 269 -16.33 -5.41 -10.03
N LYS A 270 -16.80 -6.54 -10.54
CA LYS A 270 -17.69 -6.58 -11.69
C LYS A 270 -19.02 -5.89 -11.42
N HIS A 271 -19.62 -6.09 -10.25
CA HIS A 271 -20.84 -5.37 -9.87
C HIS A 271 -20.63 -3.84 -9.86
N TYR A 272 -19.53 -3.36 -9.27
CA TYR A 272 -19.21 -1.93 -9.24
C TYR A 272 -19.06 -1.32 -10.65
N PHE A 273 -18.45 -2.06 -11.58
CA PHE A 273 -18.26 -1.63 -12.97
C PHE A 273 -19.39 -2.03 -13.92
N GLY A 274 -20.51 -2.60 -13.42
CA GLY A 274 -21.63 -3.03 -14.25
C GLY A 274 -21.31 -4.16 -15.24
N GLN A 275 -20.31 -5.00 -14.93
CA GLN A 275 -19.88 -6.13 -15.75
C GLN A 275 -20.62 -7.42 -15.36
N PRO A 276 -20.88 -8.34 -16.31
CA PRO A 276 -21.53 -9.61 -16.02
C PRO A 276 -20.59 -10.56 -15.26
N ILE A 277 -21.13 -11.23 -14.23
CA ILE A 277 -20.40 -12.26 -13.48
C ILE A 277 -20.19 -13.49 -14.36
N GLU A 278 -18.97 -14.02 -14.34
CA GLU A 278 -18.55 -15.23 -15.05
C GLU A 278 -18.19 -16.35 -14.07
N ALA A 279 -18.01 -17.56 -14.59
CA ALA A 279 -17.72 -18.74 -13.78
C ALA A 279 -16.45 -18.58 -12.91
N TYR A 280 -15.39 -17.92 -13.42
CA TYR A 280 -14.14 -17.75 -12.67
C TYR A 280 -14.27 -16.78 -11.50
N ASP A 281 -15.21 -15.84 -11.55
CA ASP A 281 -15.46 -14.88 -10.46
C ASP A 281 -16.07 -15.56 -9.22
N LEU A 282 -16.62 -16.76 -9.40
CA LEU A 282 -17.23 -17.57 -8.34
C LEU A 282 -16.23 -18.54 -7.69
N LEU A 283 -15.02 -18.67 -8.25
CA LEU A 283 -14.03 -19.63 -7.78
C LEU A 283 -13.20 -19.09 -6.62
N PHE A 284 -12.88 -19.96 -5.67
CA PHE A 284 -11.98 -19.66 -4.56
C PHE A 284 -11.33 -20.93 -4.01
N THR A 285 -10.35 -20.78 -3.12
CA THR A 285 -9.73 -21.92 -2.42
C THR A 285 -10.38 -22.10 -1.05
N PHE A 286 -10.87 -23.30 -0.76
CA PHE A 286 -11.37 -23.72 0.54
C PHE A 286 -10.61 -24.98 0.99
N GLU A 287 -9.94 -24.91 2.14
CA GLU A 287 -9.12 -26.02 2.67
C GLU A 287 -8.12 -26.61 1.66
N GLY A 288 -7.54 -25.75 0.82
CA GLY A 288 -6.59 -26.16 -0.22
C GLY A 288 -7.22 -26.72 -1.50
N MET A 289 -8.54 -26.88 -1.55
CA MET A 289 -9.29 -27.34 -2.72
C MET A 289 -9.93 -26.17 -3.46
N LEU A 290 -10.08 -26.31 -4.78
CA LEU A 290 -10.84 -25.37 -5.58
C LEU A 290 -12.34 -25.57 -5.30
N ALA A 291 -13.01 -24.49 -4.90
CA ALA A 291 -14.43 -24.44 -4.63
C ALA A 291 -15.09 -23.33 -5.47
N ALA A 292 -16.41 -23.40 -5.60
CA ALA A 292 -17.20 -22.41 -6.33
C ALA A 292 -18.44 -22.01 -5.52
N PHE A 293 -18.81 -20.73 -5.56
CA PHE A 293 -20.13 -20.31 -5.11
C PHE A 293 -21.20 -20.85 -6.06
N GLN A 294 -22.32 -21.34 -5.52
CA GLN A 294 -23.46 -21.80 -6.31
C GLN A 294 -24.34 -20.64 -6.81
N THR A 295 -24.23 -19.47 -6.19
CA THR A 295 -24.99 -18.26 -6.51
C THR A 295 -24.09 -17.03 -6.50
N THR A 296 -24.48 -15.99 -7.22
CA THR A 296 -23.80 -14.69 -7.19
C THR A 296 -24.07 -13.96 -5.87
N LEU A 297 -23.18 -13.02 -5.53
CA LEU A 297 -23.30 -12.16 -4.36
C LEU A 297 -24.39 -11.07 -4.51
N PHE A 298 -24.68 -10.67 -5.75
CA PHE A 298 -25.66 -9.64 -6.14
C PHE A 298 -26.61 -10.18 -7.20
#